data_AF-A0A150WWA9-F1
#
_entry.id   AF-A0A150WWA9-F1
#
_cell.length_a   1.000
_cell.length_b   1.000
_cell.length_c   1.000
_cell.angle_alpha   90.00
_cell.angle_beta   90.00
_cell.angle_gamma   90.00
#
_symmetry.space_group_name_H-M   'P 1'
#
loop_
_entity.id
_entity.type
_entity.pdbx_description
1 polymer ?
#
loop_
_entity_poly.entity_id
_entity_poly.type
_entity_poly.pdbx_seq_one_letter_code
_entity_poly.pdbx_strand_id
1 'polypeptide(L)'
;MKKLLIFILLAASPAFAGRIDEIVIMTTESVEETLDLWNADKTYEITYQDFTTPDQGFDLAVKTKLNVKNVRESQNQEWTCVTQFVKTPRFFDVSKTDCK
;
A
#
# COMPACT_ATOMS: atom_id res chain seq x y z
N MET A 1 0.15 -42.19 -26.80
CA MET A 1 -0.44 -40.83 -26.72
C MET A 1 0.04 -40.19 -25.43
N LYS A 2 0.88 -39.17 -25.52
CA LYS A 2 1.65 -38.60 -24.41
C LYS A 2 1.25 -37.14 -24.25
N LYS A 3 1.08 -36.72 -22.99
CA LYS A 3 1.00 -35.33 -22.48
C LYS A 3 -0.42 -34.75 -22.34
N LEU A 4 -0.92 -34.79 -21.10
CA LEU A 4 -1.94 -33.87 -20.60
C LEU A 4 -1.62 -33.59 -19.11
N LEU A 5 -0.71 -32.64 -18.87
CA LEU A 5 -0.32 -32.19 -17.53
C LEU A 5 0.02 -30.69 -17.57
N ILE A 6 -0.95 -29.82 -17.90
CA ILE A 6 -0.73 -28.35 -17.89
C ILE A 6 -1.80 -27.57 -17.08
N PHE A 7 -2.82 -28.21 -16.51
CA PHE A 7 -3.93 -27.45 -15.88
C PHE A 7 -3.87 -27.25 -14.36
N ILE A 8 -2.81 -27.68 -13.65
CA ILE A 8 -2.82 -27.64 -12.17
C ILE A 8 -2.22 -26.33 -11.58
N LEU A 9 -1.61 -25.46 -12.39
CA LEU A 9 -0.92 -24.25 -11.89
C LEU A 9 -1.82 -23.04 -11.59
N LEU A 10 -3.13 -23.09 -11.90
CA LEU A 10 -4.03 -21.93 -11.80
C LEU A 10 -4.87 -21.87 -10.52
N ALA A 11 -4.86 -22.93 -9.69
CA ALA A 11 -5.74 -23.00 -8.51
C ALA A 11 -5.18 -22.26 -7.27
N ALA A 12 -3.88 -21.97 -7.23
CA ALA A 12 -3.24 -21.31 -6.08
C ALA A 12 -3.25 -19.77 -6.17
N SER A 13 -3.46 -19.20 -7.36
CA SER A 13 -3.36 -17.77 -7.64
C SER A 13 -4.32 -16.84 -6.88
N PRO A 14 -5.61 -17.17 -6.63
CA PRO A 14 -6.56 -16.18 -6.12
C PRO A 14 -6.30 -15.77 -4.66
N ALA A 15 -5.74 -16.66 -3.84
CA ALA A 15 -5.41 -16.35 -2.45
C ALA A 15 -4.21 -15.38 -2.32
N PHE A 16 -3.31 -15.33 -3.31
CA PHE A 16 -2.19 -14.39 -3.31
C PHE A 16 -2.60 -13.00 -3.79
N ALA A 17 -3.49 -12.90 -4.79
CA ALA A 17 -4.00 -11.62 -5.27
C ALA A 17 -4.74 -10.85 -4.16
N GLY A 18 -5.66 -11.51 -3.45
CA GLY A 18 -6.40 -10.86 -2.37
C GLY A 18 -5.52 -10.40 -1.19
N ARG A 19 -4.37 -11.05 -0.98
CA ARG A 19 -3.39 -10.60 0.02
C ARG A 19 -2.65 -9.33 -0.42
N ILE A 20 -2.37 -9.19 -1.70
CA ILE A 20 -1.73 -7.97 -2.22
C ILE A 20 -2.72 -6.80 -2.10
N ASP A 21 -3.98 -7.02 -2.46
CA ASP A 21 -5.04 -6.00 -2.34
C ASP A 21 -5.19 -5.54 -0.89
N GLU A 22 -5.15 -6.46 0.08
CA GLU A 22 -5.21 -6.12 1.52
C GLU A 22 -4.02 -5.24 1.95
N ILE A 23 -2.78 -5.56 1.54
CA ILE A 23 -1.62 -4.71 1.85
C ILE A 23 -1.78 -3.31 1.26
N VAL A 24 -2.31 -3.22 0.04
CA VAL A 24 -2.55 -1.95 -0.66
C VAL A 24 -3.61 -1.11 0.05
N ILE A 25 -4.69 -1.72 0.52
CA ILE A 25 -5.74 -1.06 1.31
C ILE A 25 -5.15 -0.56 2.63
N MET A 26 -4.47 -1.43 3.39
CA MET A 26 -3.83 -1.06 4.66
C MET A 26 -2.79 0.06 4.49
N THR A 27 -2.04 0.06 3.39
CA THR A 27 -1.11 1.14 3.04
C THR A 27 -1.86 2.45 2.85
N THR A 28 -2.95 2.43 2.08
CA THR A 28 -3.75 3.62 1.77
C THR A 28 -4.38 4.21 3.03
N GLU A 29 -5.02 3.39 3.86
CA GLU A 29 -5.60 3.79 5.14
C GLU A 29 -4.55 4.42 6.07
N SER A 30 -3.37 3.80 6.16
CA SER A 30 -2.29 4.35 7.01
C SER A 30 -1.74 5.68 6.49
N VAL A 31 -1.67 5.88 5.17
CA VAL A 31 -1.27 7.16 4.56
C VAL A 31 -2.31 8.24 4.82
N GLU A 32 -3.59 7.92 4.66
CA GLU A 32 -4.68 8.85 4.95
C GLU A 32 -4.68 9.31 6.41
N GLU A 33 -4.48 8.38 7.34
CA GLU A 33 -4.37 8.68 8.77
C GLU A 33 -3.14 9.57 9.05
N THR A 34 -1.97 9.20 8.51
CA THR A 34 -0.70 9.92 8.76
C THR A 34 -0.73 11.37 8.28
N LEU A 35 -1.43 11.64 7.17
CA LEU A 35 -1.55 12.98 6.59
C LEU A 35 -2.86 13.71 6.97
N ASP A 36 -3.70 13.10 7.82
CA ASP A 36 -5.02 13.61 8.21
C ASP A 36 -5.89 13.97 6.98
N LEU A 37 -6.01 13.03 6.03
CA LEU A 37 -6.70 13.25 4.75
C LEU A 37 -8.22 13.07 4.84
N TRP A 38 -8.74 12.63 5.99
CA TRP A 38 -10.18 12.55 6.25
C TRP A 38 -10.81 13.93 6.52
N ASN A 39 -9.99 14.97 6.64
CA ASN A 39 -10.44 16.34 6.75
C ASN A 39 -11.12 16.80 5.44
N ALA A 40 -12.36 17.28 5.53
CA ALA A 40 -13.17 17.71 4.39
C ALA A 40 -12.56 18.86 3.55
N ASP A 41 -11.57 19.59 4.10
CA ASP A 41 -10.87 20.66 3.38
C ASP A 41 -9.71 20.15 2.52
N LYS A 42 -9.42 18.85 2.55
CA LYS A 42 -8.36 18.21 1.75
C LYS A 42 -8.98 17.27 0.72
N THR A 43 -8.44 17.32 -0.50
CA THR A 43 -8.66 16.30 -1.52
C THR A 43 -7.32 15.73 -1.92
N TYR A 44 -7.24 14.45 -2.22
CA TYR A 44 -5.97 13.85 -2.61
C TYR A 44 -6.12 12.87 -3.78
N GLU A 45 -5.00 12.64 -4.47
CA GLU A 45 -4.89 11.68 -5.56
C GLU A 45 -3.59 10.89 -5.36
N ILE A 46 -3.70 9.56 -5.27
CA ILE A 46 -2.53 8.67 -5.29
C ILE A 46 -2.04 8.56 -6.73
N THR A 47 -0.81 9.01 -6.97
CA THR A 47 -0.19 9.01 -8.31
C THR A 47 0.72 7.80 -8.53
N TYR A 48 1.16 7.15 -7.46
CA TYR A 48 1.99 5.96 -7.50
C TYR A 48 1.85 5.15 -6.23
N GLN A 49 1.79 3.83 -6.36
CA GLN A 49 1.86 2.93 -5.22
C GLN A 49 2.48 1.60 -5.65
N ASP A 50 3.56 1.19 -4.98
CA ASP A 50 4.26 -0.06 -5.30
C ASP A 50 5.12 -0.54 -4.12
N PHE A 51 5.48 -1.82 -4.14
CA PHE A 51 6.39 -2.40 -3.17
C PHE A 51 7.78 -1.80 -3.29
N THR A 52 8.44 -1.61 -2.15
CA THR A 52 9.80 -1.08 -2.08
C THR A 52 10.63 -1.85 -1.05
N THR A 53 11.92 -1.55 -0.97
CA THR A 53 12.82 -2.20 -0.02
C THR A 53 12.44 -1.79 1.41
N PRO A 54 12.17 -2.74 2.32
CA PRO A 54 11.89 -2.42 3.71
C PRO A 54 13.11 -1.89 4.45
N ASP A 55 12.86 -1.08 5.47
CA ASP A 55 13.89 -0.65 6.41
C ASP A 55 14.41 -1.85 7.21
N GLN A 56 15.58 -1.73 7.83
CA GLN A 56 16.12 -2.79 8.69
C GLN A 56 15.14 -3.11 9.83
N GLY A 57 14.78 -4.39 9.95
CA GLY A 57 13.85 -4.86 10.99
C GLY A 57 12.39 -4.97 10.55
N PHE A 58 12.08 -4.65 9.29
CA PHE A 58 10.75 -4.81 8.70
C PHE A 58 10.75 -5.87 7.60
N ASP A 59 9.59 -6.46 7.34
CA ASP A 59 9.45 -7.59 6.42
C ASP A 59 8.99 -7.18 5.02
N LEU A 60 8.28 -6.05 4.91
CA LEU A 60 7.70 -5.55 3.67
C LEU A 60 7.54 -4.03 3.75
N ALA A 61 7.64 -3.35 2.61
CA ALA A 61 7.35 -1.93 2.52
C ALA A 61 6.61 -1.59 1.23
N VAL A 62 5.74 -0.59 1.32
CA VAL A 62 5.04 -0.01 0.17
C VAL A 62 5.33 1.48 0.13
N LYS A 63 5.75 1.96 -1.04
CA LYS A 63 5.94 3.39 -1.31
C LYS A 63 4.69 3.92 -1.98
N THR A 64 4.12 4.97 -1.41
CA THR A 64 2.97 5.69 -1.97
C THR A 64 3.43 7.11 -2.30
N LYS A 65 3.10 7.61 -3.49
CA LYS A 65 3.18 9.03 -3.82
C LYS A 65 1.77 9.55 -4.07
N LEU A 66 1.49 10.73 -3.55
CA LEU A 66 0.19 11.36 -3.67
C LEU A 66 0.30 12.88 -3.73
N ASN A 67 -0.67 13.49 -4.37
CA ASN A 67 -0.87 14.93 -4.38
C ASN A 67 -2.01 15.27 -3.44
N VAL A 68 -1.77 16.17 -2.48
CA VAL A 68 -2.78 16.64 -1.53
C VAL A 68 -3.05 18.10 -1.84
N LYS A 69 -4.31 18.40 -2.16
CA LYS A 69 -4.80 19.75 -2.39
C LYS A 69 -5.62 20.21 -1.18
N ASN A 70 -5.20 21.33 -0.57
CA ASN A 70 -5.97 22.03 0.44
C ASN A 70 -6.93 23.01 -0.26
N VAL A 71 -8.23 22.79 -0.12
CA VAL A 71 -9.29 23.56 -0.78
C VAL A 71 -9.34 24.99 -0.23
N ARG A 72 -9.05 25.21 1.05
CA ARG A 72 -9.10 26.53 1.68
C ARG A 72 -7.91 27.40 1.30
N GLU A 73 -6.72 26.80 1.26
CA GLU A 73 -5.47 27.53 1.05
C GLU A 73 -5.04 27.57 -0.42
N SER A 74 -5.74 26.85 -1.31
CA SER A 74 -5.36 26.66 -2.71
C SER A 74 -3.93 26.14 -2.89
N GLN A 75 -3.42 25.44 -1.88
CA GLN A 75 -2.10 24.83 -1.91
C GLN A 75 -2.21 23.39 -2.43
N ASN A 76 -1.23 23.00 -3.24
CA ASN A 76 -1.05 21.62 -3.66
C ASN A 76 0.33 21.17 -3.18
N GLN A 77 0.39 20.03 -2.50
CA GLN A 77 1.62 19.47 -1.96
C GLN A 77 1.74 18.02 -2.38
N GLU A 78 2.89 17.70 -2.97
CA GLU A 78 3.26 16.32 -3.26
C GLU A 78 3.85 15.68 -2.01
N TRP A 79 3.47 14.44 -1.74
CA TRP A 79 3.96 13.64 -0.64
C TRP A 79 4.52 12.33 -1.15
N THR A 80 5.63 11.88 -0.57
CA THR A 80 6.12 10.51 -0.68
C THR A 80 6.07 9.86 0.69
N CYS A 81 5.22 8.85 0.81
CA CYS A 81 5.07 8.05 2.02
C CYS A 81 5.67 6.66 1.84
N VAL A 82 6.22 6.10 2.92
CA VAL A 82 6.64 4.70 2.98
C VAL A 82 5.97 4.05 4.18
N THR A 83 5.15 3.05 3.92
CA THR A 83 4.50 2.22 4.93
C THR A 83 5.31 0.95 5.10
N GLN A 84 5.76 0.70 6.33
CA GLN A 84 6.54 -0.48 6.71
C GLN A 84 5.65 -1.47 7.44
N PHE A 85 5.82 -2.75 7.12
CA PHE A 85 5.05 -3.85 7.68
C PHE A 85 5.94 -4.85 8.41
N VAL A 86 5.40 -5.44 9.46
CA VAL A 86 5.97 -6.60 10.14
C VAL A 86 5.09 -7.82 9.92
N LYS A 87 5.73 -8.96 9.71
CA LYS A 87 5.03 -10.22 9.50
C LYS A 87 4.43 -10.72 10.80
N THR A 88 3.17 -11.12 10.74
CA THR A 88 2.46 -11.75 11.86
C THR A 88 2.22 -13.24 11.58
N PRO A 89 1.80 -14.04 12.58
CA PRO A 89 1.47 -15.45 12.35
C PRO A 89 0.37 -15.67 11.31
N ARG A 90 -0.47 -14.65 11.06
CA ARG A 90 -1.62 -14.73 10.14
C ARG A 90 -1.37 -14.00 8.83
N PHE A 91 -0.67 -12.85 8.86
CA PHE A 91 -0.48 -11.99 7.70
C PHE A 91 0.68 -10.98 7.92
N PHE A 92 0.41 -9.68 7.78
CA PHE A 92 1.30 -8.56 8.04
C PHE A 92 0.50 -7.47 8.73
N ASP A 93 1.14 -6.73 9.63
CA ASP A 93 0.57 -5.54 10.26
C ASP A 93 1.39 -4.31 9.87
N VAL A 94 0.73 -3.16 9.71
CA VAL A 94 1.41 -1.88 9.54
C VAL A 94 2.15 -1.56 10.83
N SER A 95 3.47 -1.39 10.73
CA SER A 95 4.28 -1.00 11.89
C SER A 95 4.51 0.52 11.96
N LYS A 96 4.65 1.20 10.82
CA LYS A 96 4.75 2.66 10.73
C LYS A 96 4.53 3.15 9.30
N THR A 97 4.13 4.41 9.16
CA THR A 97 4.11 5.14 7.89
C THR A 97 4.82 6.47 8.08
N ASP A 98 5.82 6.73 7.24
CA ASP A 98 6.60 7.97 7.25
C ASP A 98 6.35 8.72 5.94
N CYS A 99 5.89 9.97 6.01
CA CYS A 99 5.62 10.83 4.85
C CYS A 99 6.56 12.04 4.80
N LYS A 100 7.01 12.38 3.59
CA LYS A 100 7.90 13.53 3.30
C LYS A 100 7.41 14.33 2.10
#